data_AF-A0A506U656-F1
#
_entry.id   AF-A0A506U656-F1
#
_cell.length_a   1.000
_cell.length_b   1.000
_cell.length_c   1.000
_cell.angle_alpha   90.00
_cell.angle_beta   90.00
_cell.angle_gamma   90.00
#
_symmetry.space_group_name_H-M   'P 1'
#
loop_
_entity.id
_entity.type
_entity.pdbx_description
1 polymer ?
#
loop_
_entity_poly.entity_id
_entity_poly.type
_entity_poly.pdbx_seq_one_letter_code
_entity_poly.pdbx_strand_id
1 'polypeptide(L)'
;MSMKPNLKTDEKTWQGCLGFVAMLFAIVVGVGSIILSFGFGLSWARVNKDHVAILKDYLLIAAGLTTFATIIWRGMMTDQQVRIQREQVDTQINQLERQREQVDQQREQVELLRRQIDSSNAARYIDLLAEGTKLLEAEGAHQKIAGVAILREVICGLDYEVLRNPAMTLIASEWKENYKSAADLPYLKLIKDALSEGIKLGARSNISAVFEAPNDNFEWVLVEGFASQSYSGGIITNENRPHISTIMQEPKISFRNVKIYNGKIDTKEATFSDCYFIKCRFKEIRIDDINENYFCDCDFSGCNFIFYERFTDTSFISAKFKNCYFIYENIPSLIVLTSDETEFTSMDWSSFLSARESFDDFMNVD
;
A
#
# COMPACT_ATOMS: atom_id res chain seq x y z
N MET A 1 51.57 21.21 -7.33
CA MET A 1 52.73 20.36 -7.68
C MET A 1 53.47 20.05 -6.39
N SER A 2 53.08 18.96 -5.71
CA SER A 2 53.59 18.60 -4.37
C SER A 2 54.71 17.58 -4.53
N MET A 3 55.92 17.97 -4.16
CA MET A 3 57.11 17.12 -4.19
C MET A 3 56.98 16.09 -3.05
N LYS A 4 56.55 14.86 -3.38
CA LYS A 4 56.60 13.74 -2.43
C LYS A 4 58.07 13.41 -2.14
N PRO A 5 58.54 13.49 -0.88
CA PRO A 5 59.89 13.08 -0.54
C PRO A 5 60.06 11.58 -0.78
N ASN A 6 61.17 11.21 -1.41
CA ASN A 6 61.49 9.85 -1.82
C ASN A 6 61.91 9.02 -0.59
N LEU A 7 60.93 8.54 0.20
CA LEU A 7 61.13 7.76 1.43
C LEU A 7 61.84 6.41 1.22
N LYS A 8 61.99 5.93 -0.02
CA LYS A 8 62.61 4.63 -0.31
C LYS A 8 64.12 4.57 -0.04
N THR A 9 64.82 5.70 0.00
CA THR A 9 66.27 5.69 0.28
C THR A 9 66.60 5.52 1.76
N ASP A 10 65.69 5.84 2.66
CA ASP A 10 65.96 5.81 4.11
C ASP A 10 65.73 4.43 4.75
N GLU A 11 64.90 3.58 4.12
CA GLU A 11 64.63 2.22 4.61
C GLU A 11 65.85 1.30 4.44
N LYS A 12 66.63 1.49 3.36
CA LYS A 12 67.85 0.70 3.09
C LYS A 12 69.00 1.06 4.04
N THR A 13 69.16 2.35 4.38
CA THR A 13 70.14 2.82 5.36
C THR A 13 69.78 2.32 6.76
N TRP A 14 68.48 2.31 7.10
CA TRP A 14 68.01 1.78 8.38
C TRP A 14 68.25 0.27 8.53
N GLN A 15 67.90 -0.53 7.51
CA GLN A 15 68.17 -1.97 7.50
C GLN A 15 69.68 -2.29 7.58
N GLY A 16 70.53 -1.47 6.95
CA GLY A 16 71.98 -1.58 7.04
C GLY A 16 72.52 -1.33 8.46
N CYS A 17 72.07 -0.28 9.13
CA CYS A 17 72.46 0.00 10.53
C CYS A 17 72.02 -1.11 11.49
N LEU A 18 70.82 -1.66 11.26
CA LEU A 18 70.27 -2.75 12.05
C LEU A 18 71.10 -4.03 11.95
N GLY A 19 71.44 -4.42 10.71
CA GLY A 19 72.32 -5.56 10.46
C GLY A 19 73.70 -5.39 11.10
N PHE A 20 74.23 -4.17 11.08
CA PHE A 20 75.52 -3.86 11.70
C PHE A 20 75.48 -3.96 13.23
N VAL A 21 74.44 -3.45 13.89
CA VAL A 21 74.27 -3.56 15.35
C VAL A 21 74.05 -5.01 15.77
N ALA A 22 73.24 -5.78 15.04
CA ALA A 22 73.04 -7.20 15.30
C ALA A 22 74.35 -8.01 15.13
N MET A 23 75.15 -7.69 14.12
CA MET A 23 76.46 -8.30 13.90
C MET A 23 77.43 -7.97 15.04
N LEU A 24 77.50 -6.71 15.48
CA LEU A 24 78.32 -6.31 16.63
C LEU A 24 77.88 -7.01 17.92
N PHE A 25 76.57 -7.11 18.16
CA PHE A 25 76.05 -7.81 19.31
C PHE A 25 76.40 -9.30 19.28
N ALA A 26 76.24 -9.96 18.12
CA ALA A 26 76.64 -11.36 17.94
C ALA A 26 78.15 -11.57 18.14
N ILE A 27 78.99 -10.62 17.71
CA ILE A 27 80.44 -10.66 17.96
C ILE A 27 80.73 -10.49 19.46
N VAL A 28 80.12 -9.52 20.14
CA VAL A 28 80.34 -9.28 21.57
C VAL A 28 79.88 -10.46 22.41
N VAL A 29 78.71 -11.03 22.11
CA VAL A 29 78.19 -12.23 22.81
C VAL A 29 79.00 -13.46 22.45
N GLY A 30 79.36 -13.67 21.18
CA GLY A 30 80.17 -14.80 20.73
C GLY A 30 81.57 -14.77 21.34
N VAL A 31 82.28 -13.66 21.21
CA VAL A 31 83.62 -13.46 21.80
C VAL A 31 83.54 -13.47 23.33
N GLY A 32 82.54 -12.84 23.93
CA GLY A 32 82.30 -12.87 25.37
C GLY A 32 82.05 -14.29 25.89
N SER A 33 81.30 -15.11 25.15
CA SER A 33 81.07 -16.52 25.50
C SER A 33 82.33 -17.38 25.37
N ILE A 34 83.19 -17.11 24.38
CA ILE A 34 84.46 -17.81 24.19
C ILE A 34 85.45 -17.44 25.30
N ILE A 35 85.56 -16.15 25.65
CA ILE A 35 86.42 -15.67 26.75
C ILE A 35 85.91 -16.21 28.09
N LEU A 36 84.60 -16.23 28.32
CA LEU A 36 84.02 -16.86 29.50
C LEU A 36 84.29 -18.37 29.51
N SER A 37 84.13 -19.08 28.39
CA SER A 37 84.35 -20.53 28.34
C SER A 37 85.82 -20.90 28.57
N PHE A 38 86.77 -20.13 28.00
CA PHE A 38 88.21 -20.34 28.22
C PHE A 38 88.68 -19.87 29.61
N GLY A 39 88.12 -18.77 30.13
CA GLY A 39 88.44 -18.22 31.45
C GLY A 39 87.85 -19.03 32.60
N PHE A 40 86.63 -19.57 32.44
CA PHE A 40 86.01 -20.48 33.42
C PHE A 40 86.64 -21.87 33.35
N GLY A 41 86.87 -22.44 32.16
CA GLY A 41 87.36 -23.82 32.03
C GLY A 41 88.72 -24.10 32.70
N LEU A 42 89.56 -23.09 32.89
CA LEU A 42 90.90 -23.24 33.46
C LEU A 42 91.03 -22.80 34.94
N SER A 43 89.98 -22.23 35.56
CA SER A 43 90.10 -21.59 36.89
C SER A 43 89.08 -22.04 37.94
N TRP A 44 88.47 -23.21 37.82
CA TRP A 44 87.59 -23.77 38.87
C TRP A 44 88.30 -24.29 40.13
N ALA A 45 89.64 -24.27 40.17
CA ALA A 45 90.38 -24.76 41.33
C ALA A 45 90.61 -23.71 42.45
N ARG A 46 90.50 -22.40 42.19
CA ARG A 46 90.68 -21.35 43.22
C ARG A 46 89.93 -20.06 42.85
N VAL A 47 88.63 -20.00 43.10
CA VAL A 47 87.89 -18.74 43.05
C VAL A 47 87.68 -18.21 44.48
N ASN A 48 88.38 -17.12 44.79
CA ASN A 48 88.14 -16.30 45.98
C ASN A 48 86.75 -15.65 45.90
N LYS A 49 86.03 -15.60 47.03
CA LYS A 49 84.67 -15.03 47.15
C LYS A 49 84.58 -13.57 46.68
N ASP A 50 85.69 -12.84 46.64
CA ASP A 50 85.73 -11.41 46.29
C ASP A 50 85.60 -11.13 44.78
N HIS A 51 85.98 -12.07 43.90
CA HIS A 51 85.83 -11.89 42.44
C HIS A 51 84.39 -12.07 41.95
N VAL A 52 83.54 -12.73 42.75
CA VAL A 52 82.12 -12.92 42.45
C VAL A 52 81.33 -11.61 42.59
N ALA A 53 81.77 -10.70 43.47
CA ALA A 53 81.10 -9.42 43.69
C ALA A 53 81.23 -8.49 42.47
N ILE A 54 82.44 -8.38 41.89
CA ILE A 54 82.70 -7.52 40.73
C ILE A 54 81.94 -8.05 39.49
N LEU A 55 81.91 -9.38 39.29
CA LEU A 55 81.20 -10.00 38.17
C LEU A 55 79.69 -9.73 38.22
N LYS A 56 79.10 -9.70 39.43
CA LYS A 56 77.68 -9.42 39.65
C LYS A 56 77.29 -8.02 39.16
N ASP A 57 78.13 -7.02 39.41
CA ASP A 57 77.84 -5.63 39.01
C ASP A 57 77.91 -5.44 37.48
N TYR A 58 78.88 -6.08 36.81
CA TYR A 58 78.93 -6.07 35.34
C TYR A 58 77.76 -6.82 34.70
N LEU A 59 77.33 -7.94 35.29
CA LEU A 59 76.18 -8.70 34.81
C LEU A 59 74.88 -7.91 34.97
N LEU A 60 74.74 -7.15 36.06
CA LEU A 60 73.61 -6.26 36.28
C LEU A 60 73.56 -5.11 35.26
N ILE A 61 74.69 -4.48 34.97
CA ILE A 61 74.80 -3.41 33.96
C ILE A 61 74.49 -3.96 32.56
N ALA A 62 75.03 -5.13 32.21
CA ALA A 62 74.75 -5.80 30.93
C ALA A 62 73.27 -6.19 30.80
N ALA A 63 72.65 -6.68 31.88
CA ALA A 63 71.21 -6.97 31.92
C ALA A 63 70.37 -5.70 31.77
N GLY A 64 70.77 -4.59 32.40
CA GLY A 64 70.10 -3.30 32.27
C GLY A 64 70.17 -2.75 30.84
N LEU A 65 71.34 -2.82 30.21
CA LEU A 65 71.56 -2.31 28.85
C LEU A 65 70.81 -3.14 27.80
N THR A 66 70.79 -4.46 27.95
CA THR A 66 69.99 -5.35 27.08
C THR A 66 68.49 -5.12 27.23
N THR A 67 68.00 -4.89 28.46
CA THR A 67 66.59 -4.56 28.70
C THR A 67 66.21 -3.20 28.09
N PHE A 68 67.04 -2.17 28.27
CA PHE A 68 66.85 -0.85 27.68
C PHE A 68 66.83 -0.90 26.14
N ALA A 69 67.80 -1.59 25.54
CA ALA A 69 67.85 -1.80 24.09
C ALA A 69 66.60 -2.53 23.58
N THR A 70 66.10 -3.52 24.33
CA THR A 70 64.88 -4.26 23.98
C THR A 70 63.63 -3.38 24.04
N ILE A 71 63.52 -2.47 25.03
CA ILE A 71 62.40 -1.53 25.15
C ILE A 71 62.39 -0.53 24.00
N ILE A 72 63.54 0.08 23.67
CA ILE A 72 63.66 1.01 22.54
C ILE A 72 63.32 0.30 21.22
N TRP A 73 63.88 -0.90 21.03
CA TRP A 73 63.60 -1.72 19.86
C TRP A 73 62.10 -2.01 19.71
N ARG A 74 61.44 -2.45 20.79
CA ARG A 74 60.00 -2.72 20.78
C ARG A 74 59.19 -1.45 20.51
N GLY A 75 59.51 -0.33 21.16
CA GLY A 75 58.80 0.94 20.96
C GLY A 75 58.88 1.41 19.50
N MET A 76 60.07 1.36 18.91
CA MET A 76 60.28 1.74 17.52
C MET A 76 59.62 0.79 16.51
N MET A 77 59.63 -0.52 16.77
CA MET A 77 58.88 -1.50 15.97
C MET A 77 57.36 -1.27 16.06
N THR A 78 56.83 -0.94 17.24
CA THR A 78 55.42 -0.59 17.41
C THR A 78 55.06 0.68 16.64
N ASP A 79 55.89 1.73 16.70
CA ASP A 79 55.66 2.97 15.94
C ASP A 79 55.67 2.73 14.42
N GLN A 80 56.58 1.89 13.91
CA GLN A 80 56.58 1.51 12.50
C GLN A 80 55.33 0.70 12.11
N GLN A 81 54.91 -0.26 12.93
CA GLN A 81 53.68 -1.03 12.68
C GLN A 81 52.44 -0.14 12.65
N VAL A 82 52.32 0.80 13.59
CA VAL A 82 51.23 1.77 13.63
C VAL A 82 51.24 2.66 12.38
N ARG A 83 52.42 3.11 11.93
CA ARG A 83 52.52 3.92 10.70
C ARG A 83 52.05 3.15 9.47
N ILE A 84 52.48 1.90 9.31
CA ILE A 84 52.06 1.05 8.18
C ILE A 84 50.55 0.78 8.23
N GLN A 85 50.00 0.51 9.42
CA GLN A 85 48.55 0.32 9.58
C GLN A 85 47.75 1.58 9.23
N ARG A 86 48.24 2.77 9.61
CA ARG A 86 47.59 4.04 9.24
C ARG A 86 47.58 4.24 7.73
N GLU A 87 48.71 4.01 7.06
CA GLU A 87 48.77 4.12 5.60
C GLU A 87 47.82 3.12 4.91
N GLN A 88 47.71 1.89 5.42
CA GLN A 88 46.75 0.91 4.90
C GLN A 88 45.30 1.36 5.09
N VAL A 89 44.94 1.84 6.29
CA VAL A 89 43.60 2.36 6.59
C VAL A 89 43.28 3.56 5.69
N ASP A 90 44.21 4.50 5.52
CA ASP A 90 44.02 5.66 4.65
C ASP A 90 43.78 5.23 3.19
N THR A 91 44.51 4.22 2.70
CA THR A 91 44.26 3.71 1.34
C THR A 91 42.89 3.05 1.20
N GLN A 92 42.41 2.32 2.22
CA GLN A 92 41.08 1.72 2.22
C GLN A 92 39.99 2.79 2.28
N ILE A 93 40.15 3.82 3.09
CA ILE A 93 39.21 4.96 3.17
C ILE A 93 39.10 5.62 1.78
N ASN A 94 40.22 5.93 1.14
CA ASN A 94 40.22 6.53 -0.20
C ASN A 94 39.55 5.63 -1.26
N GLN A 95 39.66 4.30 -1.14
CA GLN A 95 38.98 3.38 -2.05
C GLN A 95 37.47 3.37 -1.81
N LEU A 96 37.02 3.36 -0.56
CA LEU A 96 35.62 3.41 -0.19
C LEU A 96 34.96 4.73 -0.61
N GLU A 97 35.66 5.85 -0.49
CA GLU A 97 35.18 7.16 -0.96
C GLU A 97 34.88 7.14 -2.45
N ARG A 98 35.80 6.60 -3.28
CA ARG A 98 35.56 6.44 -4.72
C ARG A 98 34.38 5.51 -5.04
N GLN A 99 34.20 4.44 -4.28
CA GLN A 99 33.05 3.56 -4.45
C GLN A 99 31.74 4.26 -4.11
N ARG A 100 31.72 5.10 -3.06
CA ARG A 100 30.55 5.91 -2.72
C ARG A 100 30.19 6.89 -3.83
N GLU A 101 31.18 7.63 -4.35
CA GLU A 101 30.97 8.55 -5.47
C GLU A 101 30.39 7.84 -6.70
N GLN A 102 30.88 6.63 -7.01
CA GLN A 102 30.33 5.82 -8.10
C GLN A 102 28.87 5.39 -7.86
N VAL A 103 28.53 5.01 -6.62
CA VAL A 103 27.14 4.65 -6.27
C VAL A 103 26.22 5.86 -6.36
N ASP A 104 26.68 7.03 -5.92
CA ASP A 104 25.89 8.27 -5.99
C ASP A 104 25.64 8.68 -7.45
N GLN A 105 26.65 8.59 -8.32
CA GLN A 105 26.47 8.81 -9.76
C GLN A 105 25.49 7.81 -10.38
N GLN A 106 25.54 6.53 -9.99
CA GLN A 106 24.58 5.52 -10.47
C GLN A 106 23.15 5.82 -10.00
N ARG A 107 22.98 6.30 -8.76
CA ARG A 107 21.66 6.67 -8.22
C ARG A 107 21.04 7.82 -9.01
N GLU A 108 21.81 8.85 -9.31
CA GLU A 108 21.35 9.99 -10.12
C GLU A 108 20.93 9.53 -11.53
N GLN A 109 21.71 8.65 -12.17
CA GLN A 109 21.34 8.09 -13.47
C GLN A 109 20.04 7.27 -13.41
N VAL A 110 19.86 6.44 -12.40
CA VAL A 110 18.62 5.66 -12.21
C VAL A 110 17.43 6.58 -11.99
N GLU A 111 17.60 7.68 -11.24
CA GLU A 111 16.53 8.65 -11.03
C GLU A 111 16.14 9.38 -12.32
N LEU A 112 17.12 9.81 -13.13
CA LEU A 112 16.86 10.41 -14.43
C LEU A 112 16.15 9.43 -15.38
N LEU A 113 16.58 8.17 -15.42
CA LEU A 113 15.93 7.13 -16.22
C LEU A 113 14.50 6.88 -15.76
N ARG A 114 14.26 6.84 -14.45
CA ARG A 114 12.89 6.71 -13.89
C ARG A 114 12.00 7.85 -14.37
N ARG A 115 12.45 9.10 -14.23
CA ARG A 115 11.69 10.28 -14.70
C ARG A 115 11.41 10.24 -16.21
N GLN A 116 12.34 9.72 -17.01
CA GLN A 116 12.13 9.55 -18.46
C GLN A 116 11.14 8.43 -18.79
N ILE A 117 11.21 7.31 -18.06
CA ILE A 117 10.24 6.22 -18.19
C ILE A 117 8.86 6.70 -17.78
N ASP A 118 8.75 7.46 -16.68
CA ASP A 118 7.50 8.01 -16.18
C ASP A 118 6.91 9.05 -17.16
N SER A 119 7.74 9.90 -17.79
CA SER A 119 7.23 10.83 -18.81
C SER A 119 6.83 10.12 -20.11
N SER A 120 7.59 9.11 -20.53
CA SER A 120 7.29 8.31 -21.72
C SER A 120 6.04 7.46 -21.54
N ASN A 121 5.86 6.85 -20.36
CA ASN A 121 4.67 6.08 -20.03
C ASN A 121 3.46 7.01 -19.96
N ALA A 122 3.60 8.21 -19.37
CA ALA A 122 2.52 9.21 -19.34
C ALA A 122 2.05 9.57 -20.75
N ALA A 123 2.99 9.87 -21.65
CA ALA A 123 2.69 10.16 -23.05
C ALA A 123 1.94 8.98 -23.71
N ARG A 124 2.40 7.75 -23.50
CA ARG A 124 1.74 6.55 -24.03
C ARG A 124 0.29 6.40 -23.54
N TYR A 125 0.03 6.61 -22.25
CA TYR A 125 -1.35 6.50 -21.72
C TYR A 125 -2.24 7.66 -22.19
N ILE A 126 -1.69 8.85 -22.42
CA ILE A 126 -2.41 9.96 -23.05
C ILE A 126 -2.79 9.60 -24.49
N ASP A 127 -1.86 9.00 -25.25
CA ASP A 127 -2.13 8.54 -26.62
C ASP A 127 -3.21 7.45 -26.64
N LEU A 128 -3.14 6.48 -25.72
CA LEU A 128 -4.18 5.45 -25.57
C LEU A 128 -5.54 6.06 -25.19
N LEU A 129 -5.58 7.03 -24.29
CA LEU A 129 -6.80 7.74 -23.92
C LEU A 129 -7.41 8.45 -25.14
N ALA A 130 -6.59 9.14 -25.93
CA ALA A 130 -7.02 9.83 -27.15
C ALA A 130 -7.51 8.84 -28.22
N GLU A 131 -6.80 7.73 -28.43
CA GLU A 131 -7.18 6.68 -29.38
C GLU A 131 -8.47 5.98 -28.96
N GLY A 132 -8.60 5.63 -27.67
CA GLY A 132 -9.80 5.03 -27.10
C GLY A 132 -11.02 5.95 -27.26
N THR A 133 -10.85 7.24 -27.03
CA THR A 133 -11.90 8.26 -27.24
C THR A 133 -12.34 8.31 -28.71
N LYS A 134 -11.38 8.40 -29.64
CA LYS A 134 -11.65 8.42 -31.08
C LYS A 134 -12.40 7.16 -31.55
N LEU A 135 -12.08 6.01 -30.98
CA LEU A 135 -12.73 4.74 -31.31
C LEU A 135 -14.15 4.63 -30.73
N LEU A 136 -14.43 5.25 -29.58
CA LEU A 136 -15.80 5.36 -29.05
C LEU A 136 -16.71 6.20 -29.94
N GLU A 137 -16.18 7.27 -30.53
CA GLU A 137 -16.92 8.16 -31.44
C GLU A 137 -17.20 7.53 -32.81
N ALA A 138 -16.58 6.38 -33.13
CA ALA A 138 -16.79 5.69 -34.39
C ALA A 138 -18.16 4.99 -34.45
N GLU A 139 -18.74 4.91 -35.65
CA GLU A 139 -20.08 4.31 -35.85
C GLU A 139 -20.11 2.78 -35.72
N GLY A 140 -18.97 2.09 -35.86
CA GLY A 140 -18.92 0.63 -35.85
C GLY A 140 -18.82 0.03 -34.44
N ALA A 141 -19.68 -0.94 -34.13
CA ALA A 141 -19.69 -1.64 -32.84
C ALA A 141 -18.32 -2.25 -32.48
N HIS A 142 -17.57 -2.79 -33.44
CA HIS A 142 -16.23 -3.32 -33.20
C HIS A 142 -15.21 -2.25 -32.79
N GLN A 143 -15.31 -1.05 -33.36
CA GLN A 143 -14.44 0.08 -33.00
C GLN A 143 -14.78 0.58 -31.61
N LYS A 144 -16.07 0.70 -31.28
CA LYS A 144 -16.54 1.03 -29.94
C LYS A 144 -16.06 0.04 -28.88
N ILE A 145 -16.17 -1.26 -29.15
CA ILE A 145 -15.62 -2.32 -28.28
C ILE A 145 -14.11 -2.15 -28.06
N ALA A 146 -13.36 -1.87 -29.13
CA ALA A 146 -11.93 -1.60 -29.03
C ALA A 146 -11.64 -0.33 -28.21
N GLY A 147 -12.44 0.72 -28.38
CA GLY A 147 -12.37 1.94 -27.60
C GLY A 147 -12.55 1.68 -26.10
N VAL A 148 -13.59 0.95 -25.71
CA VAL A 148 -13.81 0.55 -24.30
C VAL A 148 -12.65 -0.30 -23.77
N ALA A 149 -12.12 -1.24 -24.58
CA ALA A 149 -11.00 -2.07 -24.17
C ALA A 149 -9.71 -1.25 -23.92
N ILE A 150 -9.42 -0.27 -24.78
CA ILE A 150 -8.28 0.64 -24.60
C ILE A 150 -8.47 1.53 -23.38
N LEU A 151 -9.66 2.10 -23.18
CA LEU A 151 -9.94 2.92 -22.00
C LEU A 151 -9.88 2.11 -20.70
N ARG A 152 -10.32 0.85 -20.74
CA ARG A 152 -10.16 -0.09 -19.63
C ARG A 152 -8.69 -0.36 -19.30
N GLU A 153 -7.82 -0.48 -20.31
CA GLU A 153 -6.37 -0.59 -20.10
C GLU A 153 -5.80 0.66 -19.41
N VAL A 154 -6.25 1.86 -19.81
CA VAL A 154 -5.87 3.12 -19.14
C VAL A 154 -6.33 3.13 -17.68
N ILE A 155 -7.53 2.62 -17.38
CA ILE A 155 -8.06 2.50 -16.02
C ILE A 155 -7.23 1.53 -15.18
N CYS A 156 -6.89 0.36 -15.74
CA CYS A 156 -6.17 -0.70 -15.05
C CYS A 156 -4.66 -0.42 -14.90
N GLY A 157 -4.10 0.52 -15.66
CA GLY A 157 -2.71 0.94 -15.56
C GLY A 157 -2.35 1.43 -14.15
N LEU A 158 -1.31 0.85 -13.56
CA LEU A 158 -0.93 1.07 -12.15
C LEU A 158 -0.42 2.48 -11.84
N ASP A 159 0.20 3.15 -12.82
CA ASP A 159 1.06 4.32 -12.55
C ASP A 159 0.38 5.68 -12.79
N TYR A 160 -0.87 5.73 -13.28
CA TYR A 160 -1.49 6.98 -13.74
C TYR A 160 -2.91 7.19 -13.20
N GLU A 161 -3.02 7.36 -11.88
CA GLU A 161 -4.27 7.72 -11.21
C GLU A 161 -4.94 8.96 -11.83
N VAL A 162 -4.14 9.93 -12.30
CA VAL A 162 -4.62 11.17 -12.93
C VAL A 162 -5.46 10.90 -14.19
N LEU A 163 -5.17 9.84 -14.94
CA LEU A 163 -5.85 9.51 -16.19
C LEU A 163 -7.01 8.51 -15.99
N ARG A 164 -7.07 7.80 -14.85
CA ARG A 164 -8.15 6.85 -14.57
C ARG A 164 -9.53 7.53 -14.51
N ASN A 165 -9.65 8.65 -13.81
CA ASN A 165 -10.94 9.35 -13.68
C ASN A 165 -11.46 9.92 -15.03
N PRO A 166 -10.61 10.53 -15.89
CA PRO A 166 -10.99 10.86 -17.26
C PRO A 166 -11.46 9.65 -18.08
N ALA A 167 -10.72 8.53 -18.04
CA ALA A 167 -11.12 7.32 -18.76
C ALA A 167 -12.46 6.75 -18.24
N MET A 168 -12.66 6.71 -16.93
CA MET A 168 -13.94 6.35 -16.29
C MET A 168 -15.07 7.27 -16.74
N THR A 169 -14.79 8.57 -16.86
CA THR A 169 -15.76 9.57 -17.33
C THR A 169 -16.21 9.29 -18.76
N LEU A 170 -15.29 8.96 -19.66
CA LEU A 170 -15.61 8.61 -21.05
C LEU A 170 -16.46 7.33 -21.13
N ILE A 171 -16.04 6.26 -20.45
CA ILE A 171 -16.80 4.99 -20.42
C ILE A 171 -18.19 5.18 -19.79
N ALA A 172 -18.30 5.98 -18.73
CA ALA A 172 -19.58 6.29 -18.09
C ALA A 172 -20.50 7.14 -18.98
N SER A 173 -19.96 8.05 -19.80
CA SER A 173 -20.73 8.79 -20.80
C SER A 173 -21.32 7.85 -21.83
N GLU A 174 -20.50 6.92 -22.33
CA GLU A 174 -20.94 5.93 -23.31
C GLU A 174 -22.04 5.01 -22.75
N TRP A 175 -21.93 4.58 -21.48
CA TRP A 175 -23.03 3.88 -20.81
C TRP A 175 -24.32 4.72 -20.80
N LYS A 176 -24.21 5.98 -20.39
CA LYS A 176 -25.34 6.91 -20.25
C LYS A 176 -26.07 7.15 -21.56
N GLU A 177 -25.36 7.12 -22.69
CA GLU A 177 -25.97 7.29 -24.01
C GLU A 177 -26.64 6.01 -24.53
N ASN A 178 -26.14 4.82 -24.13
CA ASN A 178 -26.52 3.55 -24.76
C ASN A 178 -27.31 2.59 -23.86
N TYR A 179 -27.55 2.89 -22.58
CA TYR A 179 -28.17 1.96 -21.62
C TYR A 179 -29.56 1.42 -22.03
N LYS A 180 -30.28 2.11 -22.92
CA LYS A 180 -31.61 1.69 -23.40
C LYS A 180 -31.54 0.62 -24.51
N SER A 181 -30.37 0.40 -25.11
CA SER A 181 -30.23 -0.48 -26.27
C SER A 181 -30.13 -1.96 -25.87
N ALA A 182 -31.24 -2.68 -25.98
CA ALA A 182 -31.28 -4.13 -25.70
C ALA A 182 -30.46 -4.97 -26.71
N ALA A 183 -30.20 -4.45 -27.92
CA ALA A 183 -29.40 -5.14 -28.93
C ALA A 183 -27.92 -5.23 -28.53
N ASP A 184 -27.45 -4.31 -27.68
CA ASP A 184 -26.04 -4.11 -27.37
C ASP A 184 -25.62 -4.73 -26.02
N LEU A 185 -26.38 -5.70 -25.50
CA LEU A 185 -26.08 -6.34 -24.21
C LEU A 185 -24.62 -6.80 -24.04
N PRO A 186 -23.94 -7.41 -25.04
CA PRO A 186 -22.53 -7.76 -24.90
C PRO A 186 -21.60 -6.54 -24.76
N TYR A 187 -21.90 -5.46 -25.48
CA TYR A 187 -21.14 -4.21 -25.42
C TYR A 187 -21.36 -3.47 -24.10
N LEU A 188 -22.62 -3.34 -23.68
CA LEU A 188 -22.97 -2.78 -22.38
C LEU A 188 -22.33 -3.58 -21.24
N LYS A 189 -22.32 -4.92 -21.33
CA LYS A 189 -21.63 -5.76 -20.35
C LYS A 189 -20.13 -5.42 -20.26
N LEU A 190 -19.45 -5.21 -21.39
CA LEU A 190 -18.04 -4.81 -21.39
C LEU A 190 -17.83 -3.45 -20.71
N ILE A 191 -18.70 -2.48 -20.97
CA ILE A 191 -18.68 -1.16 -20.31
C ILE A 191 -18.86 -1.31 -18.81
N LYS A 192 -19.87 -2.08 -18.38
CA LYS A 192 -20.15 -2.36 -16.97
C LYS A 192 -18.95 -3.00 -16.28
N ASP A 193 -18.35 -4.01 -16.91
CA ASP A 193 -17.17 -4.70 -16.37
C ASP A 193 -15.98 -3.73 -16.22
N ALA A 194 -15.76 -2.85 -17.20
CA ALA A 194 -14.71 -1.82 -17.13
C ALA A 194 -14.94 -0.81 -15.99
N LEU A 195 -16.18 -0.34 -15.81
CA LEU A 195 -16.53 0.58 -14.72
C LEU A 195 -16.36 -0.06 -13.34
N SER A 196 -16.84 -1.30 -13.16
CA SER A 196 -16.66 -2.03 -11.90
C SER A 196 -15.19 -2.32 -11.59
N GLU A 197 -14.34 -2.53 -12.59
CA GLU A 197 -12.89 -2.62 -12.38
C GLU A 197 -12.26 -1.30 -11.95
N GLY A 198 -12.67 -0.18 -12.56
CA GLY A 198 -12.23 1.14 -12.11
C GLY A 198 -12.59 1.42 -10.66
N ILE A 199 -13.79 1.05 -10.22
CA ILE A 199 -14.22 1.20 -8.82
C ILE A 199 -13.34 0.38 -7.85
N LYS A 200 -12.96 -0.86 -8.22
CA LYS A 200 -12.03 -1.67 -7.42
C LYS A 200 -10.65 -1.02 -7.27
N LEU A 201 -10.27 -0.18 -8.23
CA LEU A 201 -9.02 0.59 -8.23
C LEU A 201 -9.17 2.00 -7.63
N GLY A 202 -10.34 2.31 -7.04
CA GLY A 202 -10.63 3.60 -6.42
C GLY A 202 -10.88 4.74 -7.41
N ALA A 203 -11.04 4.44 -8.70
CA ALA A 203 -11.37 5.44 -9.72
C ALA A 203 -12.89 5.60 -9.87
N ARG A 204 -13.35 6.82 -10.15
CA ARG A 204 -14.77 7.15 -10.30
C ARG A 204 -14.94 8.21 -11.38
N SER A 205 -16.02 8.10 -12.15
CA SER A 205 -16.46 9.12 -13.10
C SER A 205 -16.97 10.36 -12.36
N ASN A 206 -16.76 11.53 -12.97
CA ASN A 206 -17.35 12.79 -12.49
C ASN A 206 -18.80 13.01 -12.98
N ILE A 207 -19.35 12.07 -13.75
CA ILE A 207 -20.69 12.21 -14.34
C ILE A 207 -21.76 11.88 -13.30
N SER A 208 -22.73 12.78 -13.20
CA SER A 208 -24.05 12.50 -12.64
C SER A 208 -24.98 11.96 -13.73
N ALA A 209 -25.53 10.76 -13.49
CA ALA A 209 -26.43 10.11 -14.43
C ALA A 209 -27.87 10.09 -13.92
N VAL A 210 -28.79 10.35 -14.84
CA VAL A 210 -30.22 10.19 -14.63
C VAL A 210 -30.69 9.22 -15.70
N PHE A 211 -31.23 8.09 -15.27
CA PHE A 211 -31.67 6.99 -16.10
C PHE A 211 -33.19 6.86 -15.98
N GLU A 212 -33.87 6.83 -17.12
CA GLU A 212 -35.32 6.73 -17.19
C GLU A 212 -35.70 5.50 -18.02
N ALA A 213 -36.49 4.62 -17.42
CA ALA A 213 -36.96 3.42 -18.06
C ALA A 213 -37.85 3.78 -19.26
N PRO A 214 -37.67 3.15 -20.43
CA PRO A 214 -38.58 3.32 -21.56
C PRO A 214 -40.03 2.89 -21.25
N ASN A 215 -40.21 1.98 -20.31
CA ASN A 215 -41.51 1.48 -19.85
C ASN A 215 -41.37 0.79 -18.48
N ASP A 216 -42.49 0.52 -17.83
CA ASP A 216 -42.55 -0.10 -16.49
C ASP A 216 -42.00 -1.53 -16.42
N ASN A 217 -41.81 -2.19 -17.56
CA ASN A 217 -41.27 -3.56 -17.65
C ASN A 217 -39.78 -3.58 -18.01
N PHE A 218 -39.13 -2.42 -18.15
CA PHE A 218 -37.72 -2.35 -18.49
C PHE A 218 -36.87 -2.88 -17.34
N GLU A 219 -36.13 -3.95 -17.57
CA GLU A 219 -35.22 -4.51 -16.56
C GLU A 219 -33.91 -3.72 -16.51
N TRP A 220 -33.64 -3.12 -15.36
CA TRP A 220 -32.44 -2.34 -15.13
C TRP A 220 -31.21 -3.22 -14.95
N VAL A 221 -30.22 -2.97 -15.80
CA VAL A 221 -28.84 -3.38 -15.51
C VAL A 221 -28.19 -2.26 -14.72
N LEU A 222 -28.14 -2.41 -13.41
CA LEU A 222 -27.48 -1.42 -12.56
C LEU A 222 -25.96 -1.44 -12.78
N VAL A 223 -25.31 -0.28 -12.68
CA VAL A 223 -23.89 -0.07 -12.94
C VAL A 223 -23.26 0.82 -11.85
N GLU A 224 -21.98 0.60 -11.58
CA GLU A 224 -21.20 1.37 -10.60
C GLU A 224 -20.33 2.41 -11.31
N GLY A 225 -19.70 3.31 -10.56
CA GLY A 225 -18.62 4.14 -11.08
C GLY A 225 -19.00 5.56 -11.46
N PHE A 226 -20.24 5.99 -11.19
CA PHE A 226 -20.68 7.37 -11.40
C PHE A 226 -20.47 8.24 -10.16
N ALA A 227 -20.48 9.56 -10.32
CA ALA A 227 -20.43 10.49 -9.18
C ALA A 227 -21.77 10.51 -8.41
N SER A 228 -22.88 10.39 -9.14
CA SER A 228 -24.23 10.17 -8.61
C SER A 228 -25.11 9.53 -9.67
N GLN A 229 -26.14 8.79 -9.23
CA GLN A 229 -27.04 8.06 -10.13
C GLN A 229 -28.47 8.18 -9.66
N SER A 230 -29.39 8.43 -10.59
CA SER A 230 -30.82 8.43 -10.34
C SER A 230 -31.49 7.49 -11.34
N TYR A 231 -32.30 6.54 -10.87
CA TYR A 231 -33.07 5.63 -11.70
C TYR A 231 -34.56 5.91 -11.54
N SER A 232 -35.30 6.00 -12.65
CA SER A 232 -36.75 6.19 -12.64
C SER A 232 -37.51 5.15 -13.46
N GLY A 233 -38.59 4.59 -12.90
CA GLY A 233 -39.40 3.56 -13.55
C GLY A 233 -38.73 2.18 -13.59
N GLY A 234 -39.33 1.25 -14.34
CA GLY A 234 -38.73 -0.06 -14.63
C GLY A 234 -38.64 -1.03 -13.44
N ILE A 235 -37.88 -2.11 -13.66
CA ILE A 235 -37.79 -3.27 -12.77
C ILE A 235 -36.32 -3.57 -12.46
N ILE A 236 -36.00 -3.81 -11.19
CA ILE A 236 -34.72 -4.39 -10.77
C ILE A 236 -35.00 -5.80 -10.26
N THR A 237 -34.41 -6.81 -10.90
CA THR A 237 -34.45 -8.19 -10.41
C THR A 237 -33.06 -8.61 -9.91
N ASN A 238 -33.02 -9.43 -8.85
CA ASN A 238 -31.76 -9.94 -8.31
C ASN A 238 -31.25 -11.20 -9.05
N GLU A 239 -31.98 -11.68 -10.07
CA GLU A 239 -31.67 -12.94 -10.77
C GLU A 239 -30.48 -12.83 -11.74
N ASN A 240 -30.14 -11.61 -12.19
CA ASN A 240 -29.20 -11.40 -13.31
C ASN A 240 -27.85 -10.70 -12.98
N ARG A 241 -27.37 -10.71 -11.72
CA ARG A 241 -26.06 -10.16 -11.25
C ARG A 241 -25.94 -8.62 -11.25
N PRO A 242 -24.98 -8.04 -10.48
CA PRO A 242 -24.66 -8.27 -9.08
C PRO A 242 -25.69 -7.59 -8.16
N HIS A 243 -25.67 -7.97 -6.88
CA HIS A 243 -26.64 -7.57 -5.88
C HIS A 243 -26.79 -6.06 -5.81
N ILE A 244 -28.04 -5.58 -5.87
CA ILE A 244 -28.44 -4.21 -5.54
C ILE A 244 -27.64 -3.63 -4.35
N SER A 245 -27.28 -4.46 -3.37
CA SER A 245 -26.42 -4.13 -2.23
C SER A 245 -25.05 -3.53 -2.57
N THR A 246 -24.40 -3.89 -3.68
CA THR A 246 -23.12 -3.30 -4.06
C THR A 246 -23.30 -1.87 -4.53
N ILE A 247 -24.37 -1.64 -5.29
CA ILE A 247 -24.70 -0.33 -5.86
C ILE A 247 -25.29 0.61 -4.81
N MET A 248 -25.89 0.08 -3.75
CA MET A 248 -26.26 0.86 -2.57
C MET A 248 -25.05 1.45 -1.81
N GLN A 249 -23.82 1.03 -2.11
CA GLN A 249 -22.61 1.64 -1.53
C GLN A 249 -22.11 2.83 -2.37
N GLU A 250 -22.72 3.08 -3.53
CA GLU A 250 -22.37 4.20 -4.37
C GLU A 250 -22.86 5.51 -3.74
N PRO A 251 -22.05 6.59 -3.77
CA PRO A 251 -22.44 7.87 -3.24
C PRO A 251 -23.60 8.45 -4.04
N LYS A 252 -24.61 8.98 -3.34
CA LYS A 252 -25.73 9.75 -3.91
C LYS A 252 -26.48 8.97 -4.98
N ILE A 253 -27.00 7.80 -4.59
CA ILE A 253 -27.89 7.01 -5.45
C ILE A 253 -29.35 7.26 -5.09
N SER A 254 -30.22 7.43 -6.09
CA SER A 254 -31.65 7.60 -5.90
C SER A 254 -32.46 6.71 -6.84
N PHE A 255 -33.59 6.21 -6.34
CA PHE A 255 -34.56 5.42 -7.09
C PHE A 255 -35.93 6.08 -6.97
N ARG A 256 -36.63 6.24 -8.11
CA ARG A 256 -37.96 6.83 -8.18
C ARG A 256 -38.92 5.93 -8.96
N ASN A 257 -40.05 5.55 -8.38
CA ASN A 257 -41.05 4.72 -9.08
C ASN A 257 -40.46 3.42 -9.66
N VAL A 258 -39.51 2.80 -8.96
CA VAL A 258 -38.83 1.56 -9.41
C VAL A 258 -39.42 0.35 -8.70
N LYS A 259 -39.63 -0.76 -9.42
CA LYS A 259 -40.06 -2.03 -8.83
C LYS A 259 -38.84 -2.92 -8.55
N ILE A 260 -38.60 -3.26 -7.29
CA ILE A 260 -37.43 -4.02 -6.84
C ILE A 260 -37.86 -5.39 -6.33
N TYR A 261 -37.35 -6.45 -6.96
CA TYR A 261 -37.71 -7.84 -6.64
C TYR A 261 -36.56 -8.61 -6.01
N ASN A 262 -36.86 -9.38 -4.96
CA ASN A 262 -35.94 -10.33 -4.33
C ASN A 262 -34.60 -9.70 -3.88
N GLY A 263 -34.59 -8.41 -3.54
CA GLY A 263 -33.39 -7.64 -3.21
C GLY A 263 -32.99 -7.73 -1.74
N LYS A 264 -31.69 -7.56 -1.45
CA LYS A 264 -31.19 -7.23 -0.09
C LYS A 264 -30.90 -5.74 -0.04
N ILE A 265 -31.69 -4.99 0.71
CA ILE A 265 -31.68 -3.53 0.70
C ILE A 265 -31.02 -3.00 1.98
N ASP A 266 -30.15 -2.02 1.79
CA ASP A 266 -29.49 -1.24 2.82
C ASP A 266 -29.64 0.23 2.41
N THR A 267 -30.50 1.00 3.09
CA THR A 267 -30.87 2.36 2.66
C THR A 267 -29.89 3.44 3.14
N LYS A 268 -28.76 3.07 3.73
CA LYS A 268 -27.86 4.05 4.38
C LYS A 268 -27.43 5.20 3.48
N GLU A 269 -27.05 4.89 2.24
CA GLU A 269 -26.51 5.87 1.27
C GLU A 269 -27.45 6.12 0.07
N ALA A 270 -28.62 5.46 0.04
CA ALA A 270 -29.54 5.44 -1.08
C ALA A 270 -30.88 6.08 -0.72
N THR A 271 -31.50 6.82 -1.64
CA THR A 271 -32.84 7.38 -1.47
C THR A 271 -33.86 6.67 -2.35
N PHE A 272 -35.06 6.44 -1.80
CA PHE A 272 -36.14 5.77 -2.50
C PHE A 272 -37.41 6.61 -2.42
N SER A 273 -38.06 6.83 -3.55
CA SER A 273 -39.30 7.59 -3.62
C SER A 273 -40.29 6.88 -4.54
N ASP A 274 -41.52 6.66 -4.10
CA ASP A 274 -42.59 5.97 -4.85
C ASP A 274 -42.21 4.57 -5.38
N CYS A 275 -41.21 3.92 -4.81
CA CYS A 275 -40.74 2.60 -5.23
C CYS A 275 -41.60 1.47 -4.65
N TYR A 276 -41.56 0.31 -5.32
CA TYR A 276 -42.27 -0.90 -4.94
C TYR A 276 -41.27 -2.01 -4.63
N PHE A 277 -41.19 -2.42 -3.37
CA PHE A 277 -40.34 -3.51 -2.92
C PHE A 277 -41.16 -4.80 -2.83
N ILE A 278 -40.72 -5.84 -3.51
CA ILE A 278 -41.44 -7.12 -3.59
C ILE A 278 -40.48 -8.24 -3.20
N LYS A 279 -40.80 -8.98 -2.13
CA LYS A 279 -39.97 -10.08 -1.60
C LYS A 279 -38.54 -9.65 -1.25
N CYS A 280 -38.36 -8.40 -0.84
CA CYS A 280 -37.06 -7.88 -0.44
C CYS A 280 -36.76 -8.15 1.03
N ARG A 281 -35.48 -8.23 1.37
CA ARG A 281 -34.99 -8.25 2.75
C ARG A 281 -34.30 -6.93 3.08
N PHE A 282 -34.68 -6.31 4.18
CA PHE A 282 -34.09 -5.05 4.62
C PHE A 282 -33.11 -5.28 5.77
N LYS A 283 -31.92 -4.70 5.64
CA LYS A 283 -30.93 -4.63 6.74
C LYS A 283 -31.10 -3.34 7.54
N GLU A 284 -31.35 -2.25 6.83
CA GLU A 284 -31.51 -0.91 7.40
C GLU A 284 -32.50 -0.14 6.52
N ILE A 285 -33.40 0.61 7.13
CA ILE A 285 -34.41 1.44 6.46
C ILE A 285 -34.64 2.75 7.21
N ARG A 286 -34.70 3.88 6.50
CA ARG A 286 -35.11 5.16 7.12
C ARG A 286 -36.63 5.28 7.10
N ILE A 287 -37.21 5.94 8.09
CA ILE A 287 -38.66 6.12 8.18
C ILE A 287 -39.23 6.90 6.98
N ASP A 288 -38.47 7.86 6.43
CA ASP A 288 -38.88 8.62 5.26
C ASP A 288 -39.02 7.71 4.03
N ASP A 289 -38.12 6.74 3.87
CA ASP A 289 -38.22 5.73 2.82
C ASP A 289 -39.42 4.79 3.07
N ILE A 290 -39.95 4.68 4.29
CA ILE A 290 -41.18 3.91 4.53
C ILE A 290 -42.41 4.69 4.06
N ASN A 291 -42.44 6.00 4.33
CA ASN A 291 -43.56 6.87 3.97
C ASN A 291 -43.79 6.93 2.46
N GLU A 292 -42.71 7.00 1.70
CA GLU A 292 -42.75 7.24 0.27
C GLU A 292 -42.87 5.97 -0.57
N ASN A 293 -42.70 4.77 0.01
CA ASN A 293 -42.57 3.54 -0.77
C ASN A 293 -43.60 2.47 -0.37
N TYR A 294 -43.73 1.44 -1.19
CA TYR A 294 -44.66 0.33 -1.01
C TYR A 294 -43.90 -0.98 -0.81
N PHE A 295 -44.37 -1.84 0.10
CA PHE A 295 -43.69 -3.08 0.47
C PHE A 295 -44.66 -4.26 0.36
N CYS A 296 -44.29 -5.29 -0.39
CA CYS A 296 -45.07 -6.51 -0.58
C CYS A 296 -44.23 -7.75 -0.28
N ASP A 297 -44.71 -8.64 0.59
CA ASP A 297 -44.03 -9.89 0.99
C ASP A 297 -42.57 -9.69 1.46
N CYS A 298 -42.25 -8.52 2.04
CA CYS A 298 -40.89 -8.18 2.43
C CYS A 298 -40.53 -8.70 3.83
N ASP A 299 -39.24 -9.02 4.01
CA ASP A 299 -38.63 -9.53 5.24
C ASP A 299 -37.86 -8.42 5.96
N PHE A 300 -38.35 -8.02 7.13
CA PHE A 300 -37.75 -7.02 8.00
C PHE A 300 -37.01 -7.64 9.21
N SER A 301 -36.74 -8.94 9.19
CA SER A 301 -36.05 -9.63 10.29
C SER A 301 -34.66 -9.03 10.56
N GLY A 302 -34.45 -8.50 11.76
CA GLY A 302 -33.20 -7.85 12.18
C GLY A 302 -32.91 -6.53 11.48
N CYS A 303 -33.94 -5.90 10.90
CA CYS A 303 -33.81 -4.61 10.24
C CYS A 303 -33.60 -3.48 11.27
N ASN A 304 -32.69 -2.55 10.97
CA ASN A 304 -32.53 -1.30 11.71
C ASN A 304 -33.42 -0.22 11.12
N PHE A 305 -34.38 0.27 11.89
CA PHE A 305 -35.18 1.43 11.52
C PHE A 305 -34.51 2.71 12.05
N ILE A 306 -34.16 3.62 11.14
CA ILE A 306 -33.47 4.88 11.47
C ILE A 306 -34.46 6.05 11.47
N PHE A 307 -34.45 6.82 12.56
CA PHE A 307 -35.28 8.00 12.77
C PHE A 307 -34.41 9.24 13.01
N TYR A 308 -34.71 10.32 12.31
CA TYR A 308 -34.07 11.62 12.51
C TYR A 308 -34.90 12.57 13.40
N GLU A 309 -36.19 12.30 13.59
CA GLU A 309 -37.08 13.10 14.44
C GLU A 309 -38.08 12.21 15.22
N ARG A 310 -38.64 12.74 16.33
CA ARG A 310 -39.64 12.04 17.14
C ARG A 310 -40.94 11.87 16.34
N PHE A 311 -41.10 10.71 15.72
CA PHE A 311 -42.31 10.32 15.02
C PHE A 311 -43.43 10.02 16.03
N THR A 312 -44.57 10.70 15.92
CA THR A 312 -45.71 10.54 16.85
C THR A 312 -46.90 9.78 16.26
N ASP A 313 -46.96 9.59 14.94
CA ASP A 313 -48.10 8.96 14.28
C ASP A 313 -47.66 7.75 13.46
N THR A 314 -47.97 6.54 13.92
CA THR A 314 -47.64 5.27 13.24
C THR A 314 -48.77 4.77 12.33
N SER A 315 -49.87 5.51 12.20
CA SER A 315 -51.08 5.03 11.51
C SER A 315 -50.87 4.78 10.00
N PHE A 316 -49.97 5.53 9.37
CA PHE A 316 -49.67 5.43 7.95
C PHE A 316 -48.98 4.11 7.54
N ILE A 317 -48.36 3.40 8.50
CA ILE A 317 -47.58 2.18 8.23
C ILE A 317 -48.49 1.09 7.67
N SER A 318 -49.74 0.98 8.11
CA SER A 318 -50.62 -0.12 7.69
C SER A 318 -50.96 -0.14 6.19
N ALA A 319 -51.04 1.02 5.52
CA ALA A 319 -51.48 1.11 4.12
C ALA A 319 -50.39 0.76 3.09
N LYS A 320 -49.11 0.79 3.50
CA LYS A 320 -47.96 0.62 2.61
C LYS A 320 -47.33 -0.77 2.67
N PHE A 321 -47.69 -1.56 3.68
CA PHE A 321 -47.15 -2.91 3.90
C PHE A 321 -48.20 -3.95 3.58
N LYS A 322 -47.88 -4.83 2.65
CA LYS A 322 -48.69 -5.97 2.24
C LYS A 322 -47.92 -7.25 2.53
N ASN A 323 -48.45 -8.12 3.38
CA ASN A 323 -47.84 -9.41 3.74
C ASN A 323 -46.36 -9.33 4.20
N CYS A 324 -45.93 -8.18 4.73
CA CYS A 324 -44.57 -8.03 5.24
C CYS A 324 -44.45 -8.72 6.61
N TYR A 325 -43.26 -9.19 6.94
CA TYR A 325 -43.03 -9.97 8.16
C TYR A 325 -41.63 -9.75 8.74
N PHE A 326 -41.45 -10.18 9.98
CA PHE A 326 -40.15 -10.37 10.62
C PHE A 326 -40.18 -11.67 11.45
N ILE A 327 -39.04 -12.31 11.61
CA ILE A 327 -38.86 -13.54 12.40
C ILE A 327 -38.68 -13.14 13.86
N TYR A 328 -39.43 -13.78 14.77
CA TYR A 328 -39.44 -13.43 16.21
C TYR A 328 -38.06 -13.55 16.87
N GLU A 329 -37.21 -14.45 16.39
CA GLU A 329 -35.84 -14.64 16.90
C GLU A 329 -34.88 -13.52 16.46
N ASN A 330 -35.31 -12.66 15.53
CA ASN A 330 -34.52 -11.57 14.97
C ASN A 330 -35.40 -10.31 14.86
N ILE A 331 -35.79 -9.78 16.02
CA ILE A 331 -36.67 -8.61 16.13
C ILE A 331 -35.95 -7.38 15.54
N PRO A 332 -36.64 -6.54 14.76
CA PRO A 332 -36.07 -5.30 14.27
C PRO A 332 -35.68 -4.34 15.41
N SER A 333 -34.60 -3.58 15.20
CA SER A 333 -34.12 -2.55 16.12
C SER A 333 -34.56 -1.16 15.67
N LEU A 334 -34.86 -0.30 16.64
CA LEU A 334 -35.16 1.11 16.42
C LEU A 334 -33.94 1.94 16.84
N ILE A 335 -33.40 2.74 15.92
CA ILE A 335 -32.27 3.64 16.13
C ILE A 335 -32.77 5.08 15.98
N VAL A 336 -32.75 5.84 17.08
CA VAL A 336 -33.09 7.27 17.05
C VAL A 336 -31.79 8.07 17.00
N LEU A 337 -31.58 8.78 15.90
CA LEU A 337 -30.46 9.70 15.74
C LEU A 337 -30.88 11.06 16.28
N THR A 338 -30.49 11.37 17.51
CA THR A 338 -30.58 12.75 18.04
C THR A 338 -29.28 13.50 17.74
N SER A 339 -29.32 14.84 17.76
CA SER A 339 -28.13 15.67 17.48
C SER A 339 -26.95 15.38 18.41
N ASP A 340 -27.20 14.82 19.59
CA ASP A 340 -26.19 14.69 20.64
C ASP A 340 -25.87 13.24 21.04
N GLU A 341 -26.78 12.26 20.91
CA GLU A 341 -26.50 10.84 21.25
C GLU A 341 -27.35 9.83 20.43
N THR A 342 -26.86 8.60 20.29
CA THR A 342 -27.61 7.46 19.70
C THR A 342 -28.33 6.73 20.82
N GLU A 343 -29.65 6.91 20.93
CA GLU A 343 -30.47 6.17 21.89
C GLU A 343 -31.17 4.98 21.22
N PHE A 344 -31.10 3.82 21.86
CA PHE A 344 -31.89 2.64 21.49
C PHE A 344 -33.17 2.63 22.31
N THR A 345 -34.32 2.73 21.64
CA THR A 345 -35.63 2.63 22.29
C THR A 345 -36.36 1.40 21.78
N SER A 346 -37.09 0.69 22.65
CA SER A 346 -37.91 -0.44 22.22
C SER A 346 -39.24 0.07 21.66
N MET A 347 -39.47 -0.11 20.36
CA MET A 347 -40.76 0.18 19.72
C MET A 347 -41.75 -0.96 20.01
N ASP A 348 -43.03 -0.62 20.24
CA ASP A 348 -44.09 -1.63 20.25
C ASP A 348 -44.40 -2.05 18.81
N TRP A 349 -43.87 -3.21 18.43
CA TRP A 349 -44.06 -3.80 17.09
C TRP A 349 -45.43 -4.48 16.91
N SER A 350 -46.31 -4.48 17.92
CA SER A 350 -47.64 -5.12 17.84
C SER A 350 -48.48 -4.56 16.69
N SER A 351 -48.39 -3.25 16.44
CA SER A 351 -49.05 -2.55 15.33
C SER A 351 -48.54 -2.97 13.94
N PHE A 352 -47.29 -3.45 13.86
CA PHE A 352 -46.72 -3.96 12.62
C PHE A 352 -47.21 -5.38 12.33
N LEU A 353 -47.40 -6.18 13.37
CA LEU A 353 -47.89 -7.56 13.27
C LEU A 353 -49.38 -7.64 12.89
N SER A 354 -50.20 -6.67 13.28
CA SER A 354 -51.64 -6.63 12.97
C SER A 354 -51.95 -6.32 11.50
N ALA A 355 -51.02 -5.72 10.74
CA ALA A 355 -51.18 -5.45 9.30
C ALA A 355 -51.22 -6.71 8.43
N ARG A 356 -50.91 -7.89 8.98
CA ARG A 356 -50.91 -9.17 8.26
C ARG A 356 -52.31 -9.69 7.92
N GLU A 357 -53.38 -9.20 8.57
CA GLU A 357 -54.68 -9.86 8.55
C GLU A 357 -55.76 -9.22 7.63
N SER A 358 -55.55 -8.05 7.00
CA SER A 358 -56.64 -7.31 6.33
C SER A 358 -56.69 -7.35 4.79
N PHE A 359 -56.15 -8.38 4.13
CA PHE A 359 -55.72 -8.26 2.71
C PHE A 359 -56.69 -8.73 1.61
N ASP A 360 -57.86 -9.33 1.88
CA ASP A 360 -58.67 -9.91 0.79
C ASP A 360 -59.33 -8.88 -0.18
N ASP A 361 -59.39 -7.59 0.16
CA ASP A 361 -60.20 -6.61 -0.61
C ASP A 361 -59.44 -5.81 -1.70
N PHE A 362 -58.11 -5.84 -1.79
CA PHE A 362 -57.35 -4.89 -2.65
C PHE A 362 -56.87 -5.47 -4.00
N MET A 363 -57.11 -6.75 -4.31
CA MET A 363 -56.63 -7.41 -5.54
C MET A 363 -57.60 -7.32 -6.74
N ASN A 364 -58.63 -6.48 -6.69
CA ASN A 364 -59.61 -6.28 -7.78
C ASN A 364 -59.45 -4.94 -8.54
N VAL A 365 -58.23 -4.41 -8.66
CA VAL A 365 -57.96 -3.24 -9.51
C VAL A 365 -57.01 -3.68 -10.63
N ASP A 366 -57.58 -3.79 -11.84
CA ASP A 366 -56.93 -4.15 -13.11
C ASP A 366 -55.78 -3.22 -13.51
#